data_AF-A0A2S2QNH0-F1
#
_entry.id   AF-A0A2S2QNH0-F1
#
_cell.length_a   1.000
_cell.length_b   1.000
_cell.length_c   1.000
_cell.angle_alpha   90.00
_cell.angle_beta   90.00
_cell.angle_gamma   90.00
#
_symmetry.space_group_name_H-M   'P 1'
#
loop_
_entity.id
_entity.type
_entity.pdbx_description
1 polymer ?
#
loop_
_entity_poly.entity_id
_entity_poly.type
_entity_poly.pdbx_seq_one_letter_code
_entity_poly.pdbx_strand_id
1 'polypeptide(L)'
;MRRVAAKFVPKLLSDEQKENRKQIATDLLECSESDEFFFFKSIITDDETWLCGYDPETKVQSLQWKTPNSPRPKKAHQVRSQVKVMLTVFFDYQGVVHHEYAPKGLTIIKEHYIDVLRRLRDAVRRKRPKFKESGSWKLHHDNAPALSAHVVQQFLAKHGIPVVSQP
;
A
#
# COMPACT_ATOMS: atom_id res chain seq x y z
N MET A 1 -20.48 -0.86 37.13
CA MET A 1 -19.71 0.03 36.23
C MET A 1 -18.53 -0.78 35.67
N ARG A 2 -18.32 -0.84 34.35
CA ARG A 2 -17.30 -1.69 33.72
C ARG A 2 -16.23 -0.81 33.07
N ARG A 3 -14.96 -1.01 33.41
CA ARG A 3 -13.83 -0.35 32.72
C ARG A 3 -13.61 -1.04 31.38
N VAL A 4 -13.58 -0.25 30.31
CA VAL A 4 -13.27 -0.70 28.95
C VAL A 4 -12.10 0.13 28.43
N ALA A 5 -11.16 -0.49 27.73
CA ALA A 5 -10.03 0.21 27.13
C ALA A 5 -10.45 0.91 25.82
N ALA A 6 -9.85 2.05 25.53
CA ALA A 6 -10.04 2.74 24.26
C ALA A 6 -9.45 1.92 23.09
N LYS A 7 -10.07 2.01 21.92
CA LYS A 7 -9.56 1.42 20.68
C LYS A 7 -8.67 2.43 19.97
N PHE A 8 -7.45 2.04 19.63
CA PHE A 8 -6.59 2.84 18.76
C PHE A 8 -7.12 2.81 17.33
N VAL A 9 -7.31 4.00 16.75
CA VAL A 9 -7.72 4.20 15.35
C VAL A 9 -6.67 5.07 14.64
N PRO A 10 -6.46 4.93 13.32
CA PRO A 10 -5.44 5.68 12.60
C PRO A 10 -5.60 7.20 12.72
N LYS A 11 -6.84 7.69 12.70
CA LYS A 11 -7.16 9.12 12.81
C LYS A 11 -8.59 9.30 13.31
N LEU A 12 -8.83 10.38 14.07
CA LEU A 12 -10.19 10.86 14.35
C LEU A 12 -10.65 11.69 13.17
N LEU A 13 -11.69 11.22 12.48
CA LEU A 13 -12.20 11.86 11.26
C LEU A 13 -13.24 12.93 11.59
N SER A 14 -13.20 14.05 10.87
CA SER A 14 -14.30 15.02 10.84
C SER A 14 -15.53 14.43 10.16
N ASP A 15 -16.70 15.04 10.37
CA ASP A 15 -17.93 14.57 9.72
C ASP A 15 -17.86 14.71 8.19
N GLU A 16 -17.22 15.76 7.69
CA GLU A 16 -16.91 15.94 6.26
C GLU A 16 -16.02 14.80 5.72
N GLN A 17 -14.95 14.43 6.44
CA GLN A 17 -14.09 13.31 6.03
C GLN A 17 -14.84 11.98 6.01
N LYS A 18 -15.78 11.77 6.94
CA LYS A 18 -16.63 10.57 6.95
C LYS A 18 -17.58 10.57 5.76
N GLU A 19 -18.21 11.69 5.44
CA GLU A 19 -19.12 11.77 4.31
C GLU A 19 -18.39 11.59 2.98
N ASN A 20 -17.20 12.21 2.80
CA ASN A 20 -16.37 11.99 1.62
C ASN A 20 -16.00 10.50 1.44
N ARG A 21 -15.57 9.84 2.52
CA ARG A 21 -15.26 8.40 2.51
C ARG A 21 -16.48 7.56 2.14
N LYS A 22 -17.65 7.90 2.68
CA LYS A 22 -18.90 7.19 2.40
C LYS A 22 -19.31 7.39 0.94
N GLN A 23 -19.24 8.61 0.42
CA GLN A 23 -19.58 8.91 -0.98
C GLN A 23 -18.68 8.12 -1.93
N ILE A 24 -17.34 8.19 -1.76
CA ILE A 24 -16.41 7.44 -2.60
C ILE A 24 -16.66 5.94 -2.50
N ALA A 25 -16.92 5.41 -1.30
CA ALA A 25 -17.22 3.99 -1.14
C ALA A 25 -18.53 3.57 -1.86
N THR A 26 -19.56 4.42 -1.83
CA THR A 26 -20.81 4.19 -2.57
C THR A 26 -20.56 4.20 -4.08
N ASP A 27 -19.84 5.19 -4.60
CA ASP A 27 -19.54 5.28 -6.03
C ASP A 27 -18.75 4.05 -6.53
N LEU A 28 -17.79 3.58 -5.73
CA LEU A 28 -17.00 2.37 -6.03
C LEU A 28 -17.86 1.10 -5.97
N LEU A 29 -18.83 1.04 -5.04
CA LEU A 29 -19.78 -0.06 -4.94
C LEU A 29 -20.65 -0.14 -6.18
N GLU A 30 -21.25 0.97 -6.61
CA GLU A 30 -22.08 1.05 -7.82
C GLU A 30 -21.28 0.67 -9.08
N CYS A 31 -20.03 1.13 -9.18
CA CYS A 31 -19.11 0.73 -10.25
C CYS A 31 -18.86 -0.79 -10.26
N SER A 32 -18.73 -1.39 -9.07
CA SER A 32 -18.54 -2.83 -8.94
C SER A 32 -19.80 -3.62 -9.24
N GLU A 33 -21.00 -3.14 -8.92
CA GLU A 33 -22.24 -3.87 -9.24
C GLU A 33 -22.53 -3.88 -10.74
N SER A 34 -22.08 -2.85 -11.47
CA SER A 34 -22.27 -2.75 -12.92
C SER A 34 -21.39 -3.72 -13.72
N ASP A 35 -20.17 -4.00 -13.24
CA ASP A 35 -19.25 -4.96 -13.86
C ASP A 35 -18.22 -5.48 -12.82
N GLU A 36 -18.71 -6.32 -11.91
CA GLU A 36 -17.96 -6.75 -10.70
C GLU A 36 -16.67 -7.47 -11.06
N PHE A 37 -16.75 -8.35 -12.05
CA PHE A 37 -15.65 -9.18 -12.45
C PHE A 37 -14.57 -8.38 -13.16
N PHE A 38 -14.92 -7.42 -14.00
CA PHE A 38 -13.94 -6.59 -14.70
C PHE A 38 -13.37 -5.50 -13.80
N PHE A 39 -14.21 -4.86 -12.97
CA PHE A 39 -13.79 -3.74 -12.14
C PHE A 39 -12.63 -4.12 -11.22
N PHE A 40 -12.82 -5.09 -10.32
CA PHE A 40 -11.76 -5.48 -9.38
C PHE A 40 -10.57 -6.15 -10.05
N LYS A 41 -10.80 -6.90 -11.14
CA LYS A 41 -9.70 -7.58 -11.83
C LYS A 41 -8.83 -6.65 -12.64
N SER A 42 -9.34 -5.48 -13.02
CA SER A 42 -8.60 -4.44 -13.75
C SER A 42 -7.81 -3.50 -12.83
N ILE A 43 -7.98 -3.59 -11.51
CA ILE A 43 -7.27 -2.73 -10.55
C ILE A 43 -5.87 -3.29 -10.27
N ILE A 44 -4.89 -2.41 -10.40
CA ILE A 44 -3.56 -2.56 -9.83
C ILE A 44 -3.45 -1.53 -8.72
N THR A 45 -3.10 -1.99 -7.52
CA THR A 45 -2.91 -1.11 -6.37
C THR A 45 -1.44 -1.04 -5.98
N ASP A 46 -1.07 0.02 -5.28
CA ASP A 46 0.22 0.12 -4.60
C ASP A 46 0.12 0.58 -3.15
N ASP A 47 1.22 0.36 -2.45
CA ASP A 47 1.51 0.89 -1.13
C ASP A 47 3.03 0.94 -0.92
N GLU A 48 3.49 1.84 -0.05
CA GLU A 48 4.88 1.95 0.37
C GLU A 48 5.07 1.56 1.83
N THR A 49 6.07 0.72 2.09
CA THR A 49 6.37 0.28 3.45
C THR A 49 7.85 0.38 3.78
N TRP A 50 8.15 0.73 5.02
CA TRP A 50 9.51 0.76 5.53
C TRP A 50 9.94 -0.64 5.99
N LEU A 51 10.91 -1.22 5.29
CA LEU A 51 11.58 -2.44 5.69
C LEU A 51 12.82 -2.11 6.53
N CYS A 52 12.85 -2.62 7.75
CA CYS A 52 14.01 -2.51 8.63
C CYS A 52 14.94 -3.70 8.39
N GLY A 53 16.26 -3.47 8.47
CA GLY A 53 17.24 -4.54 8.27
C GLY A 53 17.09 -5.72 9.25
N TYR A 54 16.51 -5.46 10.41
CA TYR A 54 15.92 -6.47 11.28
C TYR A 54 14.84 -5.82 12.16
N ASP A 55 13.84 -6.60 12.53
CA ASP A 55 12.87 -6.24 13.57
C ASP A 55 13.19 -7.04 14.84
N PRO A 56 13.19 -6.39 16.03
CA PRO A 56 13.36 -7.11 17.27
C PRO A 56 12.12 -7.99 17.50
N GLU A 57 12.34 -9.24 17.91
CA GLU A 57 11.23 -10.13 18.28
C GLU A 57 10.35 -9.45 19.34
N THR A 58 9.04 -9.47 19.09
CA THR A 58 8.06 -9.05 20.09
C THR A 58 8.07 -10.03 21.28
N LYS A 59 7.55 -9.57 22.42
CA LYS A 59 7.40 -10.42 23.62
C LYS A 59 6.65 -11.73 23.31
N VAL A 60 5.64 -11.65 22.45
CA VAL A 60 4.85 -12.82 22.02
C VAL A 60 5.65 -13.75 21.12
N GLN A 61 6.41 -13.21 20.15
CA GLN A 61 7.28 -14.03 19.29
C GLN A 61 8.41 -14.72 20.07
N SER A 62 8.85 -14.13 21.18
CA SER A 62 9.90 -14.71 22.04
C SER A 62 9.41 -15.84 22.99
N LEU A 63 8.14 -16.25 22.90
CA LEU A 63 7.60 -17.32 23.73
C LEU A 63 8.26 -18.66 23.40
N GLN A 64 8.63 -19.40 24.45
CA GLN A 64 9.30 -20.69 24.36
C GLN A 64 8.61 -21.70 25.27
N TRP A 65 8.46 -22.94 24.80
CA TRP A 65 7.98 -24.05 25.62
C TRP A 65 8.99 -24.38 26.73
N LYS A 66 8.48 -24.54 27.95
CA LYS A 66 9.27 -24.64 29.17
C LYS A 66 8.64 -25.68 30.10
N THR A 67 9.48 -26.38 30.87
CA THR A 67 9.00 -27.21 31.98
C THR A 67 8.71 -26.33 33.21
N PRO A 68 7.84 -26.76 34.15
CA PRO A 68 7.47 -25.94 35.31
C PRO A 68 8.65 -25.48 36.18
N ASN A 69 9.72 -26.27 36.24
CA ASN A 69 10.90 -25.99 37.07
C ASN A 69 11.98 -25.19 36.33
N SER A 70 11.77 -24.85 35.06
CA SER A 70 12.78 -24.14 34.27
C SER A 70 12.74 -22.62 34.51
N PRO A 71 13.90 -21.94 34.53
CA PRO A 71 13.95 -20.50 34.77
C PRO A 71 13.32 -19.73 33.60
N ARG A 72 12.74 -18.55 33.88
CA ARG A 72 12.20 -17.68 32.82
C ARG A 72 13.32 -17.22 31.88
N PRO A 73 13.16 -17.38 30.55
CA PRO A 73 14.16 -16.90 29.61
C PRO A 73 14.22 -15.37 29.69
N LYS A 74 15.44 -14.85 29.74
CA LYS A 74 15.71 -13.41 29.69
C LYS A 74 16.31 -13.10 28.33
N LYS A 75 15.71 -12.15 27.62
CA LYS A 75 16.26 -11.63 26.37
C LYS A 75 16.60 -10.16 26.60
N ALA A 76 17.78 -9.73 26.16
CA ALA A 76 18.13 -8.32 26.20
C ALA A 76 17.19 -7.53 25.27
N HIS A 77 16.83 -6.31 25.67
CA HIS A 77 16.01 -5.45 24.83
C HIS A 77 16.81 -5.07 23.59
N GLN A 78 16.31 -5.44 22.41
CA GLN A 78 16.93 -5.11 21.14
C GLN A 78 16.25 -3.87 20.55
N VAL A 79 17.05 -2.92 20.10
CA VAL A 79 16.56 -1.74 19.38
C VAL A 79 16.34 -2.12 17.93
N ARG A 80 15.29 -1.60 17.30
CA ARG A 80 15.02 -1.78 15.87
C ARG A 80 16.20 -1.27 15.03
N SER A 81 16.49 -1.94 13.92
CA SER A 81 17.58 -1.53 13.04
C SER A 81 17.46 -0.06 12.63
N GLN A 82 18.59 0.65 12.65
CA GLN A 82 18.69 2.00 12.09
C GLN A 82 18.74 1.97 10.55
N VAL A 83 19.06 0.82 9.96
CA VAL A 83 19.02 0.63 8.51
C VAL A 83 17.58 0.37 8.10
N LYS A 84 17.04 1.29 7.30
CA LYS A 84 15.70 1.19 6.71
C LYS A 84 15.77 1.44 5.21
N VAL A 85 14.95 0.71 4.47
CA VAL A 85 14.74 0.89 3.03
C VAL A 85 13.25 0.95 2.80
N MET A 86 12.80 1.89 1.96
CA MET A 86 11.40 1.96 1.56
C MET A 86 11.18 1.00 0.39
N LEU A 87 10.16 0.16 0.50
CA LEU A 87 9.71 -0.75 -0.55
C LEU A 87 8.38 -0.23 -1.08
N THR A 88 8.32 0.01 -2.39
CA THR A 88 7.07 0.25 -3.11
C THR A 88 6.67 -1.05 -3.80
N VAL A 89 5.43 -1.50 -3.61
CA VAL A 89 4.91 -2.73 -4.23
C VAL A 89 3.63 -2.43 -4.99
N PHE A 90 3.58 -2.86 -6.26
CA PHE A 90 2.38 -2.86 -7.08
C PHE A 90 1.87 -4.29 -7.23
N PHE A 91 0.60 -4.51 -6.95
CA PHE A 91 -0.01 -5.84 -7.04
C PHE A 91 -1.48 -5.76 -7.50
N ASP A 92 -1.94 -6.86 -8.07
CA ASP A 92 -3.35 -7.07 -8.44
C ASP A 92 -3.86 -8.38 -7.81
N TYR A 93 -5.08 -8.79 -8.16
CA TYR A 93 -5.68 -10.03 -7.67
C TYR A 93 -4.88 -11.31 -8.05
N GLN A 94 -3.93 -11.24 -8.99
CA GLN A 94 -3.06 -12.37 -9.36
C GLN A 94 -1.70 -12.32 -8.63
N GLY A 95 -1.43 -11.27 -7.85
CA GLY A 95 -0.21 -11.09 -7.06
C GLY A 95 0.67 -9.94 -7.54
N VAL A 96 1.94 -9.96 -7.16
CA VAL A 96 2.88 -8.85 -7.38
C VAL A 96 3.18 -8.64 -8.86
N VAL A 97 2.87 -7.43 -9.34
CA VAL A 97 3.17 -6.98 -10.70
C VAL A 97 4.57 -6.36 -10.73
N HIS A 98 4.88 -5.48 -9.80
CA HIS A 98 6.14 -4.75 -9.78
C HIS A 98 6.52 -4.38 -8.35
N HIS A 99 7.81 -4.26 -8.07
CA HIS A 99 8.27 -3.75 -6.78
C HIS A 99 9.64 -3.10 -6.96
N GLU A 100 9.91 -2.07 -6.19
CA GLU A 100 11.20 -1.37 -6.18
C GLU A 100 11.58 -0.94 -4.77
N TYR A 101 12.87 -1.00 -4.49
CA TYR A 101 13.45 -0.45 -3.29
C TYR A 101 13.92 0.97 -3.58
N ALA A 102 13.46 1.93 -2.77
CA ALA A 102 13.94 3.30 -2.87
C ALA A 102 15.45 3.34 -2.54
N PRO A 103 16.23 4.19 -3.23
CA PRO A 103 17.63 4.37 -2.90
C PRO A 103 17.79 4.82 -1.45
N LYS A 104 18.82 4.30 -0.77
CA LYS A 104 19.07 4.58 0.65
C LYS A 104 19.20 6.09 0.88
N GLY A 105 18.34 6.65 1.73
CA GLY A 105 18.39 8.06 2.13
C GLY A 105 17.65 9.03 1.22
N LEU A 106 16.95 8.57 0.18
CA LEU A 106 16.07 9.41 -0.63
C LEU A 106 14.61 9.23 -0.22
N THR A 107 13.91 10.35 -0.02
CA THR A 107 12.46 10.41 -0.01
C THR A 107 11.97 10.21 -1.44
N ILE A 108 10.87 9.47 -1.66
CA ILE A 108 10.25 9.37 -2.99
C ILE A 108 9.82 10.78 -3.42
N ILE A 109 10.56 11.36 -4.35
CA ILE A 109 10.20 12.62 -5.01
C ILE A 109 9.38 12.26 -6.25
N LYS A 110 8.44 13.13 -6.65
CA LYS A 110 7.54 12.94 -7.80
C LYS A 110 8.25 12.48 -9.08
N GLU A 111 9.46 12.95 -9.37
CA GLU A 111 10.25 12.53 -10.53
C GLU A 111 10.63 11.05 -10.47
N HIS A 112 11.04 10.57 -9.28
CA HIS A 112 11.34 9.16 -9.06
C HIS A 112 10.09 8.31 -9.24
N TYR A 113 8.94 8.77 -8.77
CA TYR A 113 7.68 8.05 -8.91
C TYR A 113 7.26 7.89 -10.39
N ILE A 114 7.47 8.91 -11.22
CA ILE A 114 7.23 8.80 -12.68
C ILE A 114 8.08 7.68 -13.30
N ASP A 115 9.35 7.56 -12.89
CA ASP A 115 10.22 6.49 -13.37
C ASP A 115 9.76 5.10 -12.91
N VAL A 116 9.27 4.99 -11.67
CA VAL A 116 8.64 3.77 -11.16
C VAL A 116 7.40 3.42 -11.98
N LEU A 117 6.54 4.40 -12.30
CA LEU A 117 5.34 4.19 -13.13
C LEU A 117 5.67 3.76 -14.56
N ARG A 118 6.77 4.26 -15.16
CA ARG A 118 7.26 3.77 -16.46
C ARG A 118 7.60 2.28 -16.40
N ARG A 119 8.35 1.87 -15.37
CA ARG A 119 8.76 0.47 -15.17
C ARG A 119 7.59 -0.42 -14.80
N LEU A 120 6.63 0.08 -14.01
CA LEU A 120 5.36 -0.58 -13.74
C LEU A 120 4.63 -0.90 -15.04
N ARG A 121 4.46 0.07 -15.94
CA ARG A 121 3.76 -0.15 -17.21
C ARG A 121 4.42 -1.25 -18.05
N ASP A 122 5.75 -1.28 -18.08
CA ASP A 122 6.49 -2.32 -18.79
C ASP A 122 6.35 -3.69 -18.10
N ALA A 123 6.27 -3.73 -16.76
CA ALA A 123 5.96 -4.94 -16.00
C ALA A 123 4.52 -5.42 -16.25
N VAL A 124 3.54 -4.53 -16.30
CA VAL A 124 2.13 -4.83 -16.63
C VAL A 124 2.03 -5.47 -18.01
N ARG A 125 2.64 -4.85 -19.03
CA ARG A 125 2.62 -5.38 -20.41
C ARG A 125 3.20 -6.79 -20.52
N ARG A 126 4.23 -7.11 -19.73
CA ARG A 126 4.87 -8.44 -19.71
C ARG A 126 4.08 -9.45 -18.88
N LYS A 127 3.69 -9.10 -17.65
CA LYS A 127 3.12 -10.03 -16.67
C LYS A 127 1.59 -10.14 -16.77
N ARG A 128 0.92 -9.20 -17.42
CA ARG A 128 -0.53 -9.14 -17.62
C ARG A 128 -0.86 -8.81 -19.09
N PRO A 129 -0.69 -9.75 -20.03
CA PRO A 129 -0.92 -9.50 -21.46
C PRO A 129 -2.33 -9.00 -21.81
N LYS A 130 -3.34 -9.31 -20.98
CA LYS A 130 -4.71 -8.78 -21.07
C LYS A 130 -4.81 -7.26 -20.87
N PHE A 131 -3.77 -6.62 -20.32
CA PHE A 131 -3.74 -5.18 -20.02
C PHE A 131 -2.84 -4.38 -20.98
N LYS A 132 -2.73 -4.82 -22.23
CA LYS A 132 -1.91 -4.15 -23.24
C LYS A 132 -2.55 -2.88 -23.78
N GLU A 133 -3.87 -2.81 -23.80
CA GLU A 133 -4.62 -1.70 -24.35
C GLU A 133 -4.66 -0.51 -23.37
N SER A 134 -4.81 0.70 -23.93
CA SER A 134 -4.98 1.89 -23.11
C SER A 134 -6.32 1.82 -22.37
N GLY A 135 -6.35 2.14 -21.08
CA GLY A 135 -7.56 2.09 -20.25
C GLY A 135 -8.00 0.69 -19.80
N SER A 136 -7.27 -0.38 -20.16
CA SER A 136 -7.65 -1.76 -19.78
C SER A 136 -7.40 -2.10 -18.31
N TRP A 137 -6.68 -1.24 -17.58
CA TRP A 137 -6.40 -1.39 -16.15
C TRP A 137 -6.40 -0.02 -15.48
N LYS A 138 -6.70 0.00 -14.18
CA LYS A 138 -6.82 1.21 -13.36
C LYS A 138 -5.80 1.17 -12.23
N LEU A 139 -5.26 2.32 -11.86
CA LEU A 139 -4.36 2.46 -10.73
C LEU A 139 -5.14 2.91 -9.49
N HIS A 140 -4.97 2.21 -8.38
CA HIS A 140 -5.49 2.61 -7.07
C HIS A 140 -4.30 2.86 -6.14
N HIS A 141 -4.13 4.10 -5.68
CA HIS A 141 -2.97 4.48 -4.89
C HIS A 141 -3.35 5.57 -3.88
N ASP A 142 -2.48 5.79 -2.89
CA ASP A 142 -2.77 6.77 -1.87
C ASP A 142 -2.66 8.22 -2.38
N ASN A 143 -3.17 9.15 -1.57
CA ASN A 143 -3.14 10.58 -1.89
C ASN A 143 -1.87 11.28 -1.39
N ALA A 144 -0.76 10.56 -1.14
CA ALA A 144 0.43 11.20 -0.63
C ALA A 144 0.95 12.27 -1.62
N PRO A 145 1.60 13.34 -1.13
CA PRO A 145 1.89 14.53 -1.96
C PRO A 145 2.70 14.25 -3.24
N ALA A 146 3.59 13.26 -3.22
CA ALA A 146 4.37 12.87 -4.39
C ALA A 146 3.50 12.19 -5.46
N LEU A 147 2.51 11.40 -5.02
CA LEU A 147 1.60 10.62 -5.86
C LEU A 147 0.46 11.47 -6.43
N SER A 148 -0.02 12.45 -5.66
CA SER A 148 -1.05 13.42 -6.09
C SER A 148 -0.49 14.61 -6.88
N ALA A 149 0.82 14.65 -7.12
CA ALA A 149 1.46 15.73 -7.86
C ALA A 149 0.93 15.85 -9.31
N HIS A 150 0.76 17.07 -9.79
CA HIS A 150 0.23 17.35 -11.13
C HIS A 150 0.99 16.62 -12.25
N VAL A 151 2.31 16.52 -12.14
CA VAL A 151 3.17 15.82 -13.11
C VAL A 151 2.88 14.32 -13.20
N VAL A 152 2.47 13.70 -12.08
CA VAL A 152 2.06 12.29 -12.02
C VAL A 152 0.71 12.12 -12.70
N GLN A 153 -0.25 13.00 -12.40
CA GLN A 153 -1.57 12.98 -13.02
C GLN A 153 -1.49 13.18 -14.55
N GLN A 154 -0.63 14.10 -15.01
CA GLN A 154 -0.36 14.28 -16.44
C GLN A 154 0.23 13.01 -17.08
N PHE A 155 1.15 12.33 -16.39
CA PHE A 155 1.73 11.08 -16.87
C PHE A 155 0.68 9.97 -17.01
N LEU A 156 -0.18 9.80 -16.00
CA LEU A 156 -1.24 8.80 -15.98
C LEU A 156 -2.26 9.07 -17.10
N ALA A 157 -2.71 10.32 -17.25
CA ALA A 157 -3.61 10.73 -18.32
C ALA A 157 -2.99 10.51 -19.71
N LYS A 158 -1.73 10.89 -19.92
CA LYS A 158 -1.00 10.69 -21.19
C LYS A 158 -0.92 9.22 -21.59
N HIS A 159 -0.88 8.31 -20.62
CA HIS A 159 -0.80 6.87 -20.85
C HIS A 159 -2.14 6.15 -20.72
N GLY A 160 -3.24 6.89 -20.56
CA GLY A 160 -4.58 6.35 -20.43
C GLY A 160 -4.71 5.35 -19.28
N ILE A 161 -4.14 5.70 -18.13
CA ILE A 161 -4.23 4.92 -16.89
C ILE A 161 -5.25 5.64 -15.99
N PRO A 162 -6.51 5.18 -15.90
CA PRO A 162 -7.49 5.78 -15.01
C PRO A 162 -7.08 5.56 -13.55
N VAL A 163 -7.36 6.55 -12.70
CA VAL A 163 -7.11 6.48 -11.26
C VAL A 163 -8.41 6.21 -10.54
N VAL A 164 -8.39 5.24 -9.63
CA VAL A 164 -9.49 4.95 -8.72
C VAL A 164 -9.44 5.92 -7.55
N SER A 165 -10.55 6.60 -7.26
CA SER A 165 -10.64 7.57 -6.17
C SER A 165 -10.31 6.96 -4.82
N GLN A 166 -9.45 7.63 -4.06
CA GLN A 166 -9.11 7.31 -2.68
C GLN A 166 -9.49 8.52 -1.80
N PRO A 167 -10.17 8.34 -0.66
CA PRO A 167 -10.56 9.44 0.25
C PRO A 167 -9.43 9.95 1.16
#